data_AF-A0A3M1BXV2-F1
#
_entry.id   AF-A0A3M1BXV2-F1
#
_cell.length_a   1.000
_cell.length_b   1.000
_cell.length_c   1.000
_cell.angle_alpha   90.00
_cell.angle_beta   90.00
_cell.angle_gamma   90.00
#
_symmetry.space_group_name_H-M   'P 1'
#
loop_
_entity.id
_entity.type
_entity.pdbx_description
1 polymer ?
#
loop_
_entity_poly.entity_id
_entity_poly.type
_entity_poly.pdbx_seq_one_letter_code
_entity_poly.pdbx_strand_id
1 'polypeptide(L)'
;MYTDGMVWAEMLKLKVFRPEDVVNSLNPPPGLMRKWVKQKVHSLISAQVRYGLLRRIVENPPVFATLHAEEEDIQRIMKSCQVCGKFFIPNRSDNLYCSPTCRMQVKQERTRRIRKARGVGTIKKKWTQEEIKRLEELVHRPAKPGEIRMAADELGRSIEAVRSKLKELKRSEGGEKHAQV
;
A
#
# COMPACT_ATOMS: atom_id res chain seq x y z
N MET A 1 -8.48 -39.40 -7.63
CA MET A 1 -9.39 -38.54 -6.86
C MET A 1 -8.64 -38.09 -5.61
N TYR A 2 -8.65 -36.80 -5.22
CA TYR A 2 -7.90 -36.35 -4.04
C TYR A 2 -8.65 -36.77 -2.76
N THR A 3 -8.10 -37.74 -2.04
CA THR A 3 -8.64 -38.21 -0.76
C THR A 3 -8.13 -37.38 0.39
N ASP A 4 -8.82 -37.44 1.54
CA ASP A 4 -8.39 -36.72 2.74
C ASP A 4 -7.03 -37.24 3.25
N GLY A 5 -6.77 -38.54 3.09
CA GLY A 5 -5.47 -39.15 3.38
C GLY A 5 -4.33 -38.58 2.53
N MET A 6 -4.56 -38.33 1.23
CA MET A 6 -3.55 -37.69 0.37
C MET A 6 -3.26 -36.25 0.82
N VAL A 7 -4.31 -35.50 1.15
CA VAL A 7 -4.15 -34.13 1.64
C VAL A 7 -3.39 -34.11 2.97
N TRP A 8 -3.73 -35.03 3.88
CA TRP A 8 -3.07 -35.15 5.18
C TRP A 8 -1.59 -35.55 5.04
N ALA A 9 -1.28 -36.52 4.19
CA ALA A 9 0.11 -36.92 3.91
C ALA A 9 0.95 -35.73 3.41
N GLU A 10 0.37 -34.89 2.55
CA GLU A 10 1.06 -33.70 2.06
C GLU A 10 1.28 -32.65 3.15
N MET A 11 0.33 -32.47 4.06
CA MET A 11 0.48 -31.60 5.24
C MET A 11 1.62 -32.07 6.15
N LEU A 12 1.70 -33.38 6.41
CA LEU A 12 2.78 -33.98 7.21
C LEU A 12 4.15 -33.81 6.56
N LYS A 13 4.23 -33.94 5.23
CA LYS A 13 5.46 -33.72 4.47
C LYS A 13 5.94 -32.27 4.54
N LEU A 14 5.03 -31.31 4.41
CA LEU A 14 5.36 -29.89 4.46
C LEU A 14 5.73 -29.43 5.88
N LYS A 15 5.16 -30.07 6.91
CA LYS A 15 5.26 -29.76 8.34
C LYS A 15 4.76 -28.37 8.76
N VAL A 16 5.20 -27.31 8.09
CA VAL A 16 4.76 -25.93 8.24
C VAL A 16 4.29 -25.42 6.88
N PHE A 17 3.05 -24.96 6.79
CA PHE A 17 2.44 -24.63 5.50
C PHE A 17 1.32 -23.61 5.59
N ARG A 18 1.06 -22.93 4.47
CA ARG A 18 -0.20 -22.23 4.20
C ARG A 18 -1.13 -23.16 3.43
N PRO A 19 -2.46 -22.93 3.44
CA PRO A 19 -3.40 -23.72 2.66
C PRO A 19 -3.02 -23.80 1.17
N GLU A 20 -2.54 -22.69 0.60
CA GLU A 20 -2.08 -22.62 -0.78
C GLU A 20 -0.86 -23.51 -1.05
N ASP A 21 0.04 -23.70 -0.08
CA ASP A 21 1.23 -24.54 -0.25
C ASP A 21 0.83 -26.01 -0.42
N VAL A 22 -0.15 -26.47 0.36
CA VAL A 22 -0.73 -27.82 0.21
C VAL A 22 -1.40 -27.98 -1.16
N VAL A 23 -2.22 -27.01 -1.57
CA VAL A 23 -2.89 -27.04 -2.88
C VAL A 23 -1.86 -27.06 -4.02
N ASN A 24 -0.80 -26.25 -3.91
CA ASN A 24 0.26 -26.21 -4.92
C ASN A 24 1.05 -27.51 -4.98
N SER A 25 1.35 -28.12 -3.84
CA SER A 25 2.09 -29.38 -3.78
C SER A 25 1.29 -30.56 -4.35
N LEU A 26 -0.03 -30.59 -4.13
CA LEU A 26 -0.93 -31.55 -4.76
C LEU A 26 -1.09 -31.36 -6.28
N ASN A 27 -0.65 -30.21 -6.81
CA ASN A 27 -0.66 -29.83 -8.22
C ASN A 27 -1.95 -30.22 -9.00
N PRO A 28 -3.15 -29.80 -8.56
CA PRO A 28 -4.38 -30.15 -9.24
C PRO A 28 -4.58 -29.39 -10.55
N PRO A 29 -5.26 -30.00 -11.55
CA PRO A 29 -5.62 -29.33 -12.79
C PRO A 29 -6.36 -28.02 -12.54
N PRO A 30 -6.10 -26.98 -13.35
CA PRO A 30 -6.77 -25.69 -13.20
C PRO A 30 -8.29 -25.82 -13.38
N GLY A 31 -9.04 -24.83 -12.89
CA GLY A 31 -10.50 -24.79 -12.97
C GLY A 31 -11.20 -25.43 -11.76
N LEU A 32 -12.27 -26.19 -12.04
CA LEU A 32 -13.17 -26.72 -11.01
C LEU A 32 -12.46 -27.66 -10.03
N MET A 33 -11.56 -28.52 -10.53
CA MET A 33 -10.83 -29.47 -9.69
C MET A 33 -9.96 -28.77 -8.65
N ARG A 34 -9.18 -27.77 -9.05
CA ARG A 34 -8.38 -26.96 -8.12
C ARG A 34 -9.23 -26.23 -7.08
N LYS A 35 -10.41 -25.72 -7.46
CA LYS A 35 -11.35 -25.08 -6.52
C LYS A 35 -11.87 -26.08 -5.48
N TRP A 36 -12.24 -27.29 -5.92
CA TRP A 36 -12.69 -28.36 -5.03
C TRP A 36 -11.58 -28.83 -4.08
N VAL A 37 -10.36 -29.04 -4.59
CA VAL A 37 -9.19 -29.39 -3.76
C VAL A 37 -8.93 -28.29 -2.74
N LYS A 38 -9.01 -27.02 -3.13
CA LYS A 38 -8.87 -25.89 -2.20
C LYS A 38 -9.90 -25.96 -1.07
N GLN A 39 -11.18 -26.16 -1.39
CA GLN A 39 -12.23 -26.30 -0.38
C GLN A 39 -11.96 -27.48 0.57
N LYS A 40 -11.56 -28.64 0.02
CA LYS A 40 -11.20 -29.81 0.80
C LYS A 40 -10.03 -29.56 1.75
N VAL A 41 -8.96 -28.92 1.27
CA VAL A 41 -7.81 -28.51 2.10
C VAL A 41 -8.27 -27.63 3.25
N HIS A 42 -9.07 -26.59 3.00
CA HIS A 42 -9.57 -25.72 4.06
C HIS A 42 -10.46 -26.44 5.08
N SER A 43 -11.32 -27.35 4.60
CA SER A 43 -12.18 -28.17 5.48
C SER A 43 -11.34 -29.06 6.38
N LEU A 44 -10.37 -29.78 5.79
CA LEU A 44 -9.50 -30.68 6.55
C LEU A 44 -8.65 -29.90 7.56
N ILE A 45 -8.02 -28.79 7.17
CA ILE A 45 -7.26 -27.94 8.11
C ILE A 45 -8.15 -27.53 9.29
N SER A 46 -9.37 -27.08 9.02
CA SER A 46 -10.29 -26.63 10.08
C SER A 46 -10.64 -27.77 11.05
N ALA A 47 -10.83 -28.99 10.53
CA ALA A 47 -11.05 -30.17 11.36
C ALA A 47 -9.79 -30.52 12.19
N GLN A 48 -8.61 -30.57 11.57
CA GLN A 48 -7.37 -30.93 12.24
C GLN A 48 -6.95 -29.92 13.31
N VAL A 49 -7.21 -28.63 13.09
CA VAL A 49 -7.03 -27.58 14.12
C VAL A 49 -7.97 -27.82 15.30
N ARG A 50 -9.25 -28.15 15.03
CA ARG A 50 -10.23 -28.45 16.09
C ARG A 50 -9.82 -29.66 16.93
N TYR A 51 -9.25 -30.68 16.31
CA TYR A 51 -8.74 -31.88 16.98
C TYR A 51 -7.35 -31.71 17.61
N GLY A 52 -6.72 -30.53 17.49
CA GLY A 52 -5.39 -30.27 18.06
C GLY A 52 -4.23 -30.92 17.30
N LEU A 53 -4.46 -31.45 16.10
CA LEU A 53 -3.45 -32.08 15.25
C LEU A 53 -2.67 -31.06 14.41
N LEU A 54 -3.22 -29.86 14.23
CA LEU A 54 -2.54 -28.70 13.64
C LEU A 54 -2.58 -27.52 14.60
N ARG A 55 -1.45 -26.83 14.72
CA ARG A 55 -1.33 -25.54 15.43
C ARG A 55 -1.33 -24.40 14.42
N ARG A 56 -2.10 -23.34 14.69
CA ARG A 56 -2.03 -22.09 13.92
C ARG A 56 -0.93 -21.22 14.53
N ILE A 57 0.12 -20.94 13.76
CA ILE A 57 1.26 -20.12 14.22
C ILE A 57 1.07 -18.65 13.88
N VAL A 58 0.49 -18.36 12.70
CA VAL A 58 0.21 -16.98 12.25
C VAL A 58 -1.25 -16.89 11.83
N GLU A 59 -1.89 -15.78 12.22
CA GLU A 59 -3.30 -15.53 11.88
C GLU A 59 -3.49 -15.03 10.45
N ASN A 60 -2.66 -14.08 10.01
CA ASN A 60 -2.80 -13.45 8.71
C ASN A 60 -1.42 -13.12 8.09
N PRO A 61 -1.00 -13.84 7.03
CA PRO A 61 -1.70 -14.98 6.41
C PRO A 61 -1.76 -16.20 7.35
N PRO A 62 -2.79 -17.07 7.24
CA PRO A 62 -2.89 -18.24 8.10
C PRO A 62 -1.79 -19.24 7.78
N VAL A 63 -0.94 -19.51 8.77
CA VAL A 63 0.15 -20.50 8.70
C VAL A 63 -0.09 -21.55 9.76
N PHE A 64 0.00 -22.81 9.35
CA PHE A 64 -0.25 -23.97 10.19
C PHE A 64 1.03 -24.79 10.33
N ALA A 65 1.18 -25.42 11.49
CA ALA A 65 2.22 -26.39 11.76
C ALA A 65 1.64 -27.68 12.30
N THR A 66 2.22 -28.79 11.87
CA THR A 66 1.96 -30.12 12.41
C THR A 66 2.63 -30.27 13.78
N LEU A 67 2.30 -31.35 14.48
CA LEU A 67 2.95 -31.71 15.74
C LEU A 67 4.45 -32.06 15.57
N HIS A 68 4.87 -32.42 14.35
CA HIS A 68 6.25 -32.78 14.00
C HIS A 68 7.06 -31.59 13.43
N ALA A 69 6.49 -30.39 13.43
CA ALA A 69 7.20 -29.20 12.98
C ALA A 69 8.23 -28.74 14.03
N GLU A 70 9.46 -28.55 13.58
CA GLU A 70 10.57 -28.03 14.38
C GLU A 70 10.77 -26.53 14.09
N GLU A 71 11.62 -25.86 14.88
CA GLU A 71 11.90 -24.43 14.73
C GLU A 71 12.57 -24.13 13.38
N GLU A 72 13.42 -25.05 12.92
CA GLU A 72 14.11 -24.99 11.62
C GLU A 72 13.12 -24.98 10.45
N ASP A 73 11.99 -25.68 10.58
CA ASP A 73 10.94 -25.70 9.56
C ASP A 73 10.19 -24.35 9.50
N ILE A 74 10.01 -23.68 10.64
CA ILE A 74 9.44 -22.33 10.70
C ILE A 74 10.41 -21.33 10.08
N GLN A 75 11.68 -21.40 10.44
CA GLN A 75 12.71 -20.49 9.90
C GLN A 75 12.86 -20.61 8.38
N ARG A 76 12.71 -21.82 7.83
CA ARG A 76 12.80 -22.06 6.37
C ARG A 76 11.80 -21.24 5.56
N ILE A 77 10.63 -20.94 6.13
CA ILE A 77 9.57 -20.17 5.43
C ILE A 77 9.59 -18.68 5.75
N MET A 78 10.43 -18.23 6.69
CA MET A 78 10.58 -16.82 7.02
C MET A 78 11.45 -16.09 5.99
N LYS A 79 11.19 -14.80 5.81
CA LYS A 79 12.00 -13.88 5.01
C LYS A 79 12.31 -12.62 5.81
N SER A 80 13.47 -12.01 5.56
CA SER A 80 13.80 -10.70 6.09
C SER A 80 13.14 -9.60 5.26
N CYS A 81 12.47 -8.66 5.93
CA CYS A 81 11.90 -7.49 5.26
C CYS A 81 13.01 -6.59 4.70
N GLN A 82 12.93 -6.23 3.41
CA GLN A 82 13.91 -5.38 2.72
C GLN A 82 13.94 -3.91 3.18
N VAL A 83 13.12 -3.55 4.18
CA VAL A 83 12.98 -2.17 4.67
C VAL A 83 13.38 -2.07 6.14
N CYS A 84 12.82 -2.93 6.99
CA CYS A 84 13.07 -2.90 8.43
C CYS A 84 13.91 -4.07 8.95
N GLY A 85 14.30 -5.03 8.10
CA GLY A 85 15.09 -6.21 8.47
C GLY A 85 14.34 -7.30 9.25
N LYS A 86 13.15 -7.01 9.80
CA LYS A 86 12.38 -7.97 10.58
C LYS A 86 12.04 -9.23 9.79
N PHE A 87 12.18 -10.39 10.42
CA PHE A 87 11.73 -11.66 9.86
C PHE A 87 10.20 -11.74 9.87
N PHE A 88 9.62 -12.24 8.78
CA PHE A 88 8.17 -12.42 8.64
C PHE A 88 7.87 -13.60 7.71
N ILE A 89 6.67 -14.16 7.83
CA ILE A 89 6.19 -15.19 6.90
C ILE A 89 5.42 -14.50 5.77
N PRO A 90 5.88 -14.58 4.52
CA PRO A 90 5.25 -13.87 3.42
C PRO A 90 3.93 -14.52 3.00
N ASN A 91 2.91 -13.72 2.66
CA ASN A 91 1.66 -14.22 2.06
C ASN A 91 1.86 -14.75 0.62
N ARG A 92 2.84 -14.23 -0.12
CA ARG A 92 3.21 -14.71 -1.46
C ARG A 92 4.72 -14.83 -1.57
N SER A 93 5.24 -15.73 -2.39
CA SER A 93 6.67 -15.94 -2.56
C SER A 93 7.43 -14.66 -2.99
N ASP A 94 6.76 -13.76 -3.71
CA ASP A 94 7.27 -12.46 -4.18
C ASP A 94 7.09 -11.30 -3.18
N ASN A 95 6.51 -11.52 -2.00
CA ASN A 95 6.40 -10.48 -0.99
C ASN A 95 7.77 -10.18 -0.35
N LEU A 96 8.23 -8.95 -0.53
CA LEU A 96 9.52 -8.45 0.01
C LEU A 96 9.38 -7.68 1.34
N TYR A 97 8.14 -7.40 1.76
CA TYR A 97 7.84 -6.49 2.85
C TYR A 97 6.92 -7.14 3.87
N CYS A 98 7.26 -6.99 5.16
CA CYS A 98 6.48 -7.55 6.26
C CYS A 98 5.12 -6.87 6.46
N SER A 99 4.96 -5.64 5.97
CA SER A 99 3.79 -4.81 6.28
C SER A 99 3.47 -3.81 5.17
N PRO A 100 2.21 -3.30 5.12
CA PRO A 100 1.83 -2.21 4.23
C PRO A 100 2.67 -0.95 4.43
N THR A 101 3.09 -0.66 5.67
CA THR A 101 3.90 0.52 5.99
C THR A 101 5.28 0.45 5.35
N CYS A 102 5.98 -0.69 5.46
CA CYS A 102 7.27 -0.91 4.78
C CYS A 102 7.12 -0.80 3.25
N ARG A 103 6.05 -1.36 2.69
CA ARG A 103 5.75 -1.24 1.25
C ARG A 103 5.53 0.23 0.85
N MET A 104 4.82 1.00 1.66
CA MET A 104 4.56 2.42 1.41
C MET A 104 5.83 3.26 1.45
N GLN A 105 6.76 2.98 2.36
CA GLN A 105 8.04 3.68 2.43
C GLN A 105 8.83 3.55 1.13
N VAL A 106 8.94 2.33 0.58
CA VAL A 106 9.61 2.10 -0.71
C VAL A 106 8.88 2.81 -1.85
N LYS A 107 7.54 2.78 -1.86
CA LYS A 107 6.74 3.48 -2.87
C LYS A 107 6.99 4.99 -2.82
N GLN A 108 6.97 5.59 -1.62
CA GLN A 108 7.20 7.02 -1.42
C GLN A 108 8.61 7.42 -1.86
N GLU A 109 9.62 6.64 -1.48
CA GLU A 109 11.00 6.90 -1.86
C GLU A 109 11.19 6.79 -3.38
N ARG A 110 10.59 5.77 -4.03
CA ARG A 110 10.57 5.65 -5.49
C ARG A 110 9.89 6.86 -6.14
N THR A 111 8.73 7.28 -5.64
CA THR A 111 8.02 8.46 -6.15
C THR A 111 8.86 9.73 -5.97
N ARG A 112 9.53 9.90 -4.83
CA ARG A 112 10.43 11.01 -4.55
C ARG A 112 11.59 11.05 -5.55
N ARG A 113 12.24 9.91 -5.79
CA ARG A 113 13.33 9.79 -6.77
C ARG A 113 12.86 10.14 -8.19
N ILE A 114 11.72 9.61 -8.62
CA ILE A 114 11.14 9.91 -9.94
C ILE A 114 10.81 11.41 -10.07
N ARG A 115 10.18 12.00 -9.04
CA ARG A 115 9.86 13.44 -9.03
C ARG A 115 11.13 14.29 -9.12
N LYS A 116 12.16 13.97 -8.34
CA LYS A 116 13.47 14.64 -8.38
C LYS A 116 14.11 14.53 -9.77
N ALA A 117 14.13 13.32 -10.36
CA ALA A 117 14.69 13.09 -11.69
C ALA A 117 13.93 13.83 -12.80
N ARG A 118 12.61 13.98 -12.67
CA ARG A 118 11.77 14.75 -13.59
C ARG A 118 11.80 16.27 -13.33
N GLY A 119 12.54 16.74 -12.32
CA GLY A 119 12.52 18.15 -11.90
C GLY A 119 11.17 18.62 -11.34
N VAL A 120 10.25 17.69 -11.04
CA VAL A 120 8.92 18.01 -10.52
C VAL A 120 9.05 18.24 -9.02
N GLY A 121 9.12 19.51 -8.62
CA GLY A 121 8.91 19.94 -7.24
C GLY A 121 10.17 20.27 -6.42
N THR A 122 11.17 20.93 -7.00
CA THR A 122 12.30 21.47 -6.23
C THR A 122 12.40 23.00 -6.23
N ILE A 123 11.74 23.71 -7.16
CA ILE A 123 11.75 25.18 -7.20
C ILE A 123 10.30 25.68 -7.02
N LYS A 124 9.98 26.23 -5.84
CA LYS A 124 8.79 27.07 -5.71
C LYS A 124 9.05 28.33 -6.55
N LYS A 125 8.44 28.43 -7.74
CA LYS A 125 8.51 29.65 -8.56
C LYS A 125 7.96 30.81 -7.73
N LYS A 126 8.83 31.72 -7.29
CA LYS A 126 8.43 32.94 -6.57
C LYS A 126 7.42 33.70 -7.42
N TRP A 127 6.48 34.37 -6.77
CA TRP A 127 5.57 35.28 -7.47
C TRP A 127 6.37 36.54 -7.84
N THR A 128 6.34 36.95 -9.11
CA THR A 128 6.93 38.23 -9.52
C THR A 128 5.99 39.38 -9.13
N GLN A 129 6.51 40.62 -9.14
CA GLN A 129 5.69 41.79 -8.79
C GLN A 129 4.54 41.98 -9.79
N GLU A 130 4.76 41.67 -11.06
CA GLU A 130 3.75 41.75 -12.12
C GLU A 130 2.64 40.70 -11.91
N GLU A 131 3.02 39.47 -11.55
CA GLU A 131 2.05 38.42 -11.23
C GLU A 131 1.23 38.80 -9.98
N ILE A 132 1.84 39.42 -8.97
CA ILE A 132 1.15 39.88 -7.76
C ILE A 132 0.16 40.99 -8.09
N LYS A 133 0.60 42.02 -8.83
CA LYS A 133 -0.24 43.14 -9.25
C LYS A 133 -1.47 42.68 -10.04
N ARG A 134 -1.26 41.73 -10.95
CA ARG A 134 -2.37 41.12 -11.72
C ARG A 134 -3.39 40.42 -10.82
N LEU A 135 -2.93 39.76 -9.75
CA LEU A 135 -3.80 39.09 -8.81
C LEU A 135 -4.51 40.06 -7.87
N GLU A 136 -3.89 41.19 -7.49
CA GLU A 136 -4.50 42.25 -6.68
C GLU A 136 -5.77 42.82 -7.31
N GLU A 137 -5.81 42.96 -8.65
CA GLU A 137 -7.02 43.37 -9.38
C GLU A 137 -8.23 42.45 -9.12
N LEU A 138 -7.96 41.17 -8.80
CA LEU A 138 -8.97 40.16 -8.50
C LEU A 138 -9.25 40.01 -6.99
N VAL A 139 -8.52 40.72 -6.14
CA VAL A 139 -8.68 40.68 -4.68
C VAL A 139 -9.87 41.51 -4.23
N HIS A 140 -10.08 42.67 -4.84
CA HIS A 140 -11.13 43.64 -4.46
C HIS A 140 -12.57 43.12 -4.65
N ARG A 141 -12.77 42.03 -5.40
CA ARG A 141 -14.07 41.40 -5.61
C ARG A 141 -14.00 39.87 -5.52
N PRO A 142 -15.13 39.17 -5.32
CA PRO A 142 -15.17 37.73 -5.50
C PRO A 142 -14.98 37.37 -6.97
N ALA A 143 -13.75 36.99 -7.35
CA ALA A 143 -13.43 36.54 -8.70
C ALA A 143 -14.24 35.28 -9.08
N LYS A 144 -14.83 35.31 -10.27
CA LYS A 144 -15.58 34.18 -10.83
C LYS A 144 -14.63 33.03 -11.17
N PRO A 145 -15.09 31.76 -11.16
CA PRO A 145 -14.26 30.61 -11.50
C PRO A 145 -13.57 30.71 -12.87
N GLY A 146 -14.22 31.32 -13.87
CA GLY A 146 -13.66 31.57 -15.20
C GLY A 146 -12.50 32.57 -15.19
N GLU A 147 -12.58 33.62 -14.39
CA GLU A 147 -11.52 34.63 -14.26
C GLU A 147 -10.26 34.05 -13.61
N ILE A 148 -10.44 33.19 -12.60
CA ILE A 148 -9.32 32.48 -11.95
C ILE A 148 -8.64 31.54 -12.94
N ARG A 149 -9.40 30.90 -13.83
CA ARG A 149 -8.87 30.03 -14.87
C ARG A 149 -8.08 30.84 -15.90
N MET A 150 -8.64 31.94 -16.40
CA MET A 150 -7.94 32.85 -17.32
C MET A 150 -6.64 33.38 -16.71
N ALA A 151 -6.66 33.83 -15.46
CA ALA A 151 -5.44 34.27 -14.77
C ALA A 151 -4.42 33.13 -14.58
N ALA A 152 -4.87 31.89 -14.37
CA ALA A 152 -3.96 30.74 -14.29
C ALA A 152 -3.27 30.46 -15.63
N ASP A 153 -4.05 30.51 -16.73
CA ASP A 153 -3.55 30.32 -18.09
C ASP A 153 -2.61 31.46 -18.51
N GLU A 154 -2.97 32.72 -18.25
CA GLU A 154 -2.15 33.93 -18.49
C GLU A 154 -0.78 33.85 -17.77
N LEU A 155 -0.77 33.43 -16.51
CA LEU A 155 0.43 33.41 -15.67
C LEU A 155 1.24 32.11 -15.82
N GLY A 156 0.75 31.13 -16.60
CA GLY A 156 1.35 29.80 -16.71
C GLY A 156 1.45 29.09 -15.36
N ARG A 157 0.46 29.29 -14.48
CA ARG A 157 0.38 28.71 -13.12
C ARG A 157 -0.79 27.72 -13.05
N SER A 158 -0.78 26.84 -12.06
CA SER A 158 -1.97 26.02 -11.79
C SER A 158 -3.09 26.87 -11.17
N ILE A 159 -4.34 26.51 -11.46
CA ILE A 159 -5.54 27.14 -10.87
C ILE A 159 -5.46 27.15 -9.32
N GLU A 160 -4.94 26.07 -8.73
CA GLU A 160 -4.73 25.96 -7.28
C GLU A 160 -3.67 26.92 -6.75
N ALA A 161 -2.57 27.13 -7.50
CA ALA A 161 -1.55 28.10 -7.11
C ALA A 161 -2.13 29.52 -7.07
N VAL A 162 -2.92 29.89 -8.09
CA VAL A 162 -3.60 31.20 -8.16
C VAL A 162 -4.61 31.36 -7.02
N ARG A 163 -5.48 30.37 -6.77
CA ARG A 163 -6.43 30.39 -5.65
C ARG A 163 -5.73 30.57 -4.30
N SER A 164 -4.65 29.84 -4.08
CA SER A 164 -3.87 29.92 -2.85
C SER A 164 -3.29 31.32 -2.66
N LYS A 165 -2.75 31.93 -3.72
CA LYS A 165 -2.16 33.28 -3.65
C LYS A 165 -3.21 34.37 -3.47
N LEU A 166 -4.37 34.28 -4.15
CA LEU A 166 -5.48 35.21 -3.91
C LEU A 166 -6.00 35.15 -2.47
N LYS A 167 -6.06 33.96 -1.87
CA LYS A 167 -6.42 33.79 -0.46
C LYS A 167 -5.39 34.42 0.49
N GLU A 168 -4.10 34.32 0.15
CA GLU A 168 -3.01 34.96 0.89
C GLU A 168 -3.12 36.50 0.81
N LEU A 169 -3.27 37.08 -0.39
CA LEU A 169 -3.41 38.52 -0.59
C LEU A 169 -4.65 39.10 0.11
N LYS A 170 -5.80 38.41 0.06
CA LYS A 170 -7.02 38.81 0.78
C LYS A 170 -6.83 38.87 2.30
N ARG A 171 -6.02 37.97 2.87
CA ARG A 171 -5.69 37.98 4.30
C ARG A 171 -4.81 39.16 4.67
N SER A 172 -3.84 39.49 3.82
CA SER A 172 -2.96 40.65 4.03
C SER A 172 -3.74 41.97 3.96
N GLU A 173 -4.58 42.18 2.94
CA GLU A 173 -5.42 43.40 2.85
C GLU A 173 -6.45 43.51 3.98
N GLY A 174 -7.04 42.38 4.41
CA GLY A 174 -7.99 42.36 5.52
C GLY A 174 -7.34 42.68 6.87
N GLY A 175 -6.08 42.29 7.06
CA GLY A 175 -5.30 42.61 8.26
C GLY A 175 -4.90 44.08 8.33
N GLU A 176 -4.55 44.71 7.20
CA GLU A 176 -4.21 46.13 7.14
C GLU A 176 -5.42 47.04 7.41
N LYS A 177 -6.62 46.65 6.96
CA LYS A 177 -7.87 47.40 7.21
C LYS A 177 -8.32 47.36 8.69
N HIS A 178 -7.89 46.37 9.46
CA HIS A 178 -8.19 46.27 10.90
C HIS A 178 -7.15 46.93 11.81
N ALA A 179 -6.00 47.34 11.28
CA ALA A 179 -4.93 48.00 12.05
C ALA A 179 -5.00 49.54 12.01
N GLN A 180 -5.92 50.13 11.25
CA GLN A 180 -6.14 51.58 11.12
C GLN A 180 -7.43 52.09 11.79
N VAL A 181 -8.04 51.28 12.67
CA VAL A 181 -9.20 51.68 13.49
C VAL A 181 -8.79 51.87 14.94
#